data_AF-A0A929HTG9-F1
#
_entry.id   AF-A0A929HTG9-F1
#
_cell.length_a   1.000
_cell.length_b   1.000
_cell.length_c   1.000
_cell.angle_alpha   90.00
_cell.angle_beta   90.00
_cell.angle_gamma   90.00
#
_symmetry.space_group_name_H-M   'P 1'
#
loop_
_entity.id
_entity.type
_entity.pdbx_description
1 polymer ?
#
loop_
_entity_poly.entity_id
_entity_poly.type
_entity_poly.pdbx_seq_one_letter_code
_entity_poly.pdbx_strand_id
1 'polypeptide(L)'
;MEGRTNEKGEFSFKIPERIDLKIVLTASMGHKNDFIVPANDFGEVESSPSSPAQSFAESAKDSTAHSADLGQLEGMIDKALDRKLAPVIKLIRDTRKEGPSITEIVGGIGYIFGLFGVFMYFKSRKNRERGQRSEVRGQQNIDKQQ
;
A
#
# COMPACT_ATOMS: atom_id res chain seq x y z
N MET A 1 -7.30 -13.39 -20.61
CA MET A 1 -8.04 -12.34 -21.34
C MET A 1 -7.34 -11.02 -21.08
N GLU A 2 -7.28 -10.14 -22.07
CA GLU A 2 -6.72 -8.80 -21.94
C GLU A 2 -7.73 -7.79 -22.47
N GLY A 3 -7.71 -6.58 -21.93
CA GLY A 3 -8.62 -5.53 -22.36
C GLY A 3 -8.23 -4.17 -21.81
N ARG A 4 -8.81 -3.14 -22.42
CA ARG A 4 -8.52 -1.75 -22.08
C ARG A 4 -9.66 -1.18 -21.26
N THR A 5 -9.28 -0.50 -20.20
CA THR A 5 -10.18 0.21 -19.30
C THR A 5 -10.82 1.41 -20.01
N ASN A 6 -12.08 1.74 -19.68
CA ASN A 6 -12.77 2.92 -20.23
C ASN A 6 -12.24 4.24 -19.63
N GLU A 7 -12.77 5.39 -20.07
CA GLU A 7 -12.39 6.73 -19.57
C GLU A 7 -12.61 6.92 -18.06
N LYS A 8 -13.45 6.08 -17.44
CA LYS A 8 -13.74 6.10 -16.00
C LYS A 8 -12.89 5.14 -15.18
N GLY A 9 -12.01 4.35 -15.81
CA GLY A 9 -11.23 3.36 -15.08
C GLY A 9 -11.92 2.00 -14.90
N GLU A 10 -12.99 1.71 -15.63
CA GLU A 10 -13.74 0.44 -15.51
C GLU A 10 -13.42 -0.55 -16.66
N PHE A 11 -13.35 -1.84 -16.33
CA PHE A 11 -13.23 -2.94 -17.28
C PHE A 11 -14.10 -4.11 -16.83
N SER A 12 -14.94 -4.65 -17.72
CA SER A 12 -15.85 -5.78 -17.44
C SER A 12 -15.53 -6.96 -18.34
N PHE A 13 -15.43 -8.15 -17.75
CA PHE A 13 -15.23 -9.40 -18.45
C PHE A 13 -16.16 -10.47 -17.86
N LYS A 14 -16.53 -11.46 -18.67
CA LYS A 14 -17.32 -12.59 -18.18
C LYS A 14 -16.41 -13.50 -17.36
N ILE A 15 -16.82 -13.85 -16.15
CA ILE A 15 -16.10 -14.80 -15.30
C ILE A 15 -16.22 -16.18 -15.96
N PRO A 16 -15.11 -16.80 -16.43
CA PRO A 16 -15.17 -18.05 -17.17
C PRO A 16 -15.50 -19.25 -16.26
N GLU A 17 -14.95 -19.29 -15.05
CA GLU A 17 -15.21 -20.31 -14.02
C GLU A 17 -15.10 -19.68 -12.63
N ARG A 18 -15.79 -20.23 -11.61
CA ARG A 18 -15.65 -19.82 -10.20
C ARG A 18 -14.35 -20.37 -9.61
N ILE A 19 -13.23 -19.90 -10.12
CA ILE A 19 -11.88 -20.24 -9.66
C ILE A 19 -11.17 -18.97 -9.21
N ASP A 20 -10.05 -19.13 -8.51
CA ASP A 20 -9.20 -18.01 -8.13
C ASP A 20 -8.71 -17.26 -9.38
N LEU A 21 -9.05 -15.98 -9.47
CA LEU A 21 -8.73 -15.16 -10.62
C LEU A 21 -7.57 -14.22 -10.31
N LYS A 22 -6.49 -14.34 -11.08
CA LYS A 22 -5.39 -13.38 -11.05
C LYS A 22 -5.65 -12.22 -12.01
N ILE A 23 -5.84 -11.02 -11.46
CA ILE A 23 -5.97 -9.77 -12.21
C ILE A 23 -4.61 -9.08 -12.26
N VAL A 24 -4.17 -8.72 -13.47
CA VAL A 24 -2.91 -8.01 -13.71
C VAL A 24 -3.23 -6.69 -14.38
N LEU A 25 -2.93 -5.59 -13.68
CA LEU A 25 -3.12 -4.24 -14.19
C LEU A 25 -1.78 -3.65 -14.62
N THR A 26 -1.68 -3.32 -15.91
CA THR A 26 -0.49 -2.72 -16.52
C THR A 26 -0.79 -1.27 -16.90
N ALA A 27 -0.19 -0.31 -16.21
CA ALA A 27 -0.28 1.10 -16.56
C ALA A 27 0.80 1.49 -17.58
N SER A 28 0.51 2.49 -18.40
CA SER A 28 1.32 2.92 -19.56
C SER A 28 2.77 3.33 -19.23
N MET A 29 3.09 3.70 -17.98
CA MET A 29 4.44 4.09 -17.54
C MET A 29 5.27 2.93 -16.93
N GLY A 30 4.87 1.67 -17.13
CA GLY A 30 5.61 0.50 -16.63
C GLY A 30 5.27 0.06 -15.21
N HIS A 31 4.27 0.68 -14.59
CA HIS A 31 3.73 0.24 -13.30
C HIS A 31 2.79 -0.95 -13.50
N LYS A 32 3.07 -2.04 -12.79
CA LYS A 32 2.28 -3.26 -12.82
C LYS A 32 1.80 -3.60 -11.42
N ASN A 33 0.51 -3.91 -11.26
CA ASN A 33 -0.07 -4.42 -10.03
C ASN A 33 -0.77 -5.76 -10.27
N ASP A 34 -0.54 -6.70 -9.36
CA ASP A 34 -1.14 -8.02 -9.37
C ASP A 34 -2.13 -8.13 -8.19
N PHE A 35 -3.35 -8.57 -8.45
CA PHE A 35 -4.38 -8.83 -7.45
C PHE A 35 -4.99 -10.22 -7.65
N ILE A 36 -5.30 -10.92 -6.56
CA ILE A 36 -5.93 -12.26 -6.61
C ILE A 36 -7.32 -12.13 -6.00
N VAL A 37 -8.34 -12.42 -6.81
CA VAL A 37 -9.74 -12.53 -6.36
C VAL A 37 -9.99 -14.01 -6.06
N PRO A 38 -10.23 -14.41 -4.80
CA PRO A 38 -10.52 -15.80 -4.47
C PRO A 38 -11.90 -16.21 -5.00
N ALA A 39 -12.08 -17.50 -5.29
CA ALA A 39 -13.34 -18.04 -5.82
C ALA A 39 -14.58 -17.72 -4.95
N ASN A 40 -14.39 -17.55 -3.64
CA ASN A 40 -15.44 -17.24 -2.67
C ASN A 40 -15.99 -15.80 -2.77
N ASP A 41 -15.27 -14.87 -3.39
CA ASP A 41 -15.72 -13.49 -3.57
C ASP A 41 -16.75 -13.36 -4.72
N PHE A 42 -16.86 -14.39 -5.56
CA PHE A 42 -17.93 -14.50 -6.54
C PHE A 42 -19.21 -14.96 -5.86
N GLY A 43 -19.93 -13.98 -5.29
CA GLY A 43 -21.20 -14.18 -4.60
C GLY A 43 -22.20 -14.97 -5.44
N GLU A 44 -22.90 -15.88 -4.78
CA GLU A 44 -24.04 -16.59 -5.32
C GLU A 44 -25.13 -15.57 -5.67
N VAL A 45 -25.26 -15.24 -6.96
CA VAL A 45 -26.41 -14.47 -7.46
C VAL A 45 -27.61 -15.42 -7.49
N GLU A 46 -28.07 -15.82 -6.31
CA GLU A 46 -29.39 -16.42 -6.17
C GLU A 46 -30.41 -15.37 -6.60
N SER A 47 -31.11 -15.73 -7.67
CA SER A 47 -32.17 -14.95 -8.27
C SER A 47 -33.36 -14.94 -7.31
N SER A 48 -33.56 -13.88 -6.54
CA SER A 48 -34.83 -13.70 -5.83
C SER A 48 -35.92 -13.24 -6.81
N PRO A 49 -37.10 -13.89 -6.83
CA PRO A 49 -38.16 -13.57 -7.76
C PRO A 49 -38.91 -12.29 -7.39
N SER A 50 -39.57 -11.76 -8.41
CA SER A 50 -40.30 -10.49 -8.47
C SER A 50 -41.63 -10.45 -7.69
N SER A 51 -41.92 -9.28 -7.11
CA SER A 51 -43.24 -8.60 -6.95
C SER A 51 -44.30 -9.11 -5.95
N PRO A 52 -45.31 -8.29 -5.53
CA PRO A 52 -45.73 -6.98 -6.07
C PRO A 52 -45.99 -5.83 -5.06
N ALA A 53 -46.01 -4.62 -5.62
CA ALA A 53 -46.58 -3.41 -5.02
C ALA A 53 -48.11 -3.47 -4.90
N GLN A 54 -48.64 -3.21 -3.70
CA GLN A 54 -49.99 -2.71 -3.34
C GLN A 54 -49.81 -2.08 -1.93
N SER A 55 -50.37 -0.95 -1.50
CA SER A 55 -51.38 -0.02 -1.99
C SER A 55 -51.15 1.31 -1.24
N PHE A 56 -51.40 2.44 -1.89
CA PHE A 56 -51.41 3.76 -1.24
C PHE A 56 -52.67 3.96 -0.39
N ALA A 57 -52.52 4.84 0.61
CA ALA A 57 -53.53 5.55 1.39
C ALA A 57 -54.25 4.77 2.51
N GLU A 58 -53.93 5.07 3.78
CA GLU A 58 -54.76 5.92 4.64
C GLU A 58 -54.18 6.01 6.05
N SER A 59 -53.84 7.24 6.47
CA SER A 59 -54.17 7.85 7.78
C SER A 59 -53.06 8.79 8.24
N ALA A 60 -53.21 10.06 7.85
CA ALA A 60 -52.54 11.18 8.47
C ALA A 60 -53.24 11.49 9.79
N LYS A 61 -52.68 11.02 10.92
CA LYS A 61 -52.92 11.56 12.25
C LYS A 61 -51.87 11.02 13.22
N ASP A 62 -50.91 11.86 13.56
CA ASP A 62 -50.45 12.17 14.92
C ASP A 62 -48.97 12.59 14.91
N SER A 63 -48.72 13.80 14.42
CA SER A 63 -47.39 14.41 14.39
C SER A 63 -47.10 15.13 15.70
N THR A 64 -47.04 14.40 16.82
CA THR A 64 -46.61 15.01 18.10
C THR A 64 -45.80 14.11 19.04
N ALA A 65 -45.38 12.91 18.61
CA ALA A 65 -44.62 11.99 19.47
C ALA A 65 -43.28 11.49 18.90
N HIS A 66 -42.71 12.12 17.86
CA HIS A 66 -41.51 11.60 17.16
C HIS A 66 -40.21 12.39 17.38
N SER A 67 -40.21 13.44 18.21
CA SER A 67 -38.97 14.19 18.49
C SER A 67 -38.01 13.49 19.46
N ALA A 68 -38.51 12.54 20.26
CA ALA A 68 -37.69 11.72 21.17
C ALA A 68 -37.05 10.49 20.49
N ASP A 69 -37.47 10.18 19.26
CA ASP A 69 -37.16 8.94 18.55
C ASP A 69 -36.03 9.09 17.52
N LEU A 70 -35.87 10.28 16.93
CA LEU A 70 -34.81 10.53 15.94
C LEU A 70 -33.40 10.35 16.50
N GLY A 71 -33.13 10.79 17.72
CA GLY A 71 -31.81 10.62 18.35
C GLY A 71 -31.51 9.17 18.76
N GLN A 72 -32.54 8.38 19.10
CA GLN A 72 -32.38 6.96 19.37
C GLN A 72 -32.18 6.17 18.08
N LEU A 73 -32.90 6.55 17.02
CA LEU A 73 -32.76 5.97 15.69
C LEU A 73 -31.37 6.26 15.09
N GLU A 74 -30.88 7.50 15.21
CA GLU A 74 -29.53 7.89 14.79
C GLU A 74 -28.47 7.08 15.54
N GLY A 75 -28.60 6.92 16.86
CA GLY A 75 -27.71 6.06 17.65
C GLY A 75 -27.77 4.57 17.28
N MET A 76 -28.93 4.05 16.87
CA MET A 76 -29.04 2.66 16.37
C MET A 76 -28.41 2.50 14.99
N ILE A 77 -28.57 3.49 14.11
CA ILE A 77 -27.95 3.52 12.78
C ILE A 77 -26.44 3.60 12.90
N ASP A 78 -25.90 4.53 13.69
CA ASP A 78 -24.46 4.66 13.92
C ASP A 78 -23.86 3.37 14.49
N LYS A 79 -24.53 2.74 15.46
CA LYS A 79 -24.07 1.48 16.06
C LYS A 79 -24.11 0.32 15.07
N ALA A 80 -25.08 0.30 14.15
CA ALA A 80 -25.15 -0.69 13.08
C ALA A 80 -24.06 -0.46 12.01
N LEU A 81 -23.80 0.80 11.67
CA LEU A 81 -22.75 1.20 10.74
C LEU A 81 -21.36 0.90 11.31
N ASP A 82 -21.06 1.30 12.55
CA ASP A 82 -19.77 1.01 13.21
C ASP A 82 -19.46 -0.48 13.23
N ARG A 83 -20.46 -1.32 13.51
CA ARG A 83 -20.29 -2.78 13.52
C ARG A 83 -19.96 -3.35 12.14
N LYS A 84 -20.40 -2.67 11.06
CA LYS A 84 -20.13 -3.06 9.67
C LYS A 84 -18.87 -2.41 9.10
N LEU A 85 -18.51 -1.22 9.56
CA LEU A 85 -17.34 -0.46 9.11
C LEU A 85 -16.05 -0.89 9.81
N ALA A 86 -16.12 -1.35 11.06
CA ALA A 86 -14.98 -1.88 11.79
C ALA A 86 -14.17 -2.96 11.03
N PRO A 87 -14.79 -4.01 10.45
CA PRO A 87 -14.04 -5.01 9.68
C PRO A 87 -13.44 -4.44 8.38
N VAL A 88 -14.08 -3.47 7.73
CA VAL A 88 -13.58 -2.83 6.51
C VAL A 88 -12.36 -1.94 6.82
N ILE A 89 -12.43 -1.14 7.89
CA ILE A 89 -11.31 -0.31 8.36
C ILE A 89 -10.11 -1.17 8.75
N LYS A 90 -10.36 -2.33 9.35
CA LYS A 90 -9.32 -3.31 9.67
C LYS A 90 -8.66 -3.87 8.41
N LEU A 91 -9.44 -4.25 7.40
CA LEU A 91 -8.92 -4.71 6.09
C LEU A 91 -8.11 -3.62 5.37
N ILE A 92 -8.55 -2.36 5.44
CA ILE A 92 -7.81 -1.23 4.84
C ILE A 92 -6.48 -1.01 5.55
N ARG A 93 -6.42 -1.17 6.88
CA ARG A 93 -5.17 -1.11 7.64
C ARG A 93 -4.24 -2.28 7.31
N ASP A 94 -4.78 -3.49 7.20
CA ASP A 94 -3.99 -4.68 6.84
C ASP A 94 -3.47 -4.60 5.39
N THR A 95 -4.18 -3.90 4.50
CA THR A 95 -3.77 -3.70 3.09
C THR A 95 -2.89 -2.47 2.91
N ARG A 96 -3.00 -1.44 3.76
CA ARG A 96 -2.00 -0.38 3.92
C ARG A 96 -0.79 -0.99 4.59
N LYS A 97 0.00 -1.71 3.81
CA LYS A 97 1.34 -2.15 4.17
C LYS A 97 2.05 -0.96 4.82
N GLU A 98 2.29 -1.12 6.12
CA GLU A 98 3.18 -0.28 6.91
C GLU A 98 4.40 0.05 6.03
N GLY A 99 4.80 1.32 6.01
CA GLY A 99 5.96 1.75 5.23
C GLY A 99 7.22 0.93 5.58
N PRO A 100 8.31 1.08 4.82
CA PRO A 100 9.54 0.37 5.11
C PRO A 100 9.87 0.44 6.60
N SER A 101 10.08 -0.72 7.21
CA SER A 101 10.25 -0.85 8.65
C SER A 101 11.46 0.00 9.07
N ILE A 102 11.42 0.56 10.29
CA ILE A 102 12.56 1.28 10.87
C ILE A 102 13.84 0.43 10.76
N THR A 103 13.71 -0.90 10.90
CA THR A 103 14.81 -1.85 10.75
C THR A 103 15.40 -1.87 9.33
N GLU A 104 14.59 -1.72 8.29
CA GLU A 104 15.06 -1.68 6.89
C GLU A 104 15.79 -0.37 6.59
N ILE A 105 15.28 0.75 7.11
CA ILE A 105 15.91 2.06 6.95
C ILE A 105 17.25 2.09 7.68
N VAL A 106 17.28 1.67 8.95
CA VAL A 106 18.51 1.63 9.77
C VAL A 106 19.50 0.62 9.21
N GLY A 107 19.03 -0.53 8.73
CA GLY A 107 19.86 -1.57 8.09
C GLY A 107 20.48 -1.07 6.79
N GLY A 108 19.71 -0.39 5.93
CA GLY A 108 20.21 0.19 4.68
C GLY A 108 21.25 1.29 4.91
N ILE A 109 20.97 2.21 5.84
CA ILE A 109 21.92 3.27 6.24
C ILE A 109 23.20 2.63 6.82
N GLY A 110 23.06 1.65 7.70
CA GLY A 110 24.18 0.92 8.29
C GLY A 110 25.05 0.20 7.27
N TYR A 111 24.44 -0.41 6.24
CA TYR A 111 25.17 -1.08 5.16
C TYR A 111 26.01 -0.11 4.32
N ILE A 112 25.45 1.05 3.96
CA ILE A 112 26.15 2.07 3.16
C ILE A 112 27.35 2.63 3.95
N PHE A 113 27.13 3.06 5.20
CA PHE A 113 28.21 3.60 6.03
C PHE A 113 29.23 2.54 6.43
N GLY A 114 28.79 1.29 6.66
CA GLY A 114 29.67 0.17 6.95
C GLY A 114 30.64 -0.11 5.80
N LEU A 115 30.13 -0.24 4.57
CA LEU A 115 30.96 -0.49 3.40
C LEU A 115 31.89 0.70 3.08
N PHE A 116 31.38 1.93 3.23
CA PHE A 116 32.17 3.14 3.02
C PHE A 116 33.30 3.26 4.07
N GLY A 117 33.03 2.93 5.33
CA GLY A 117 34.02 2.92 6.40
C GLY A 117 35.14 1.92 6.14
N VAL A 118 34.80 0.70 5.70
CA VAL A 118 35.78 -0.32 5.30
C VAL A 118 36.62 0.16 4.12
N PHE A 119 36.00 0.73 3.09
CA PHE A 119 36.71 1.28 1.94
C PHE A 119 37.68 2.40 2.34
N MET A 120 37.24 3.32 3.19
CA MET A 120 38.08 4.41 3.69
C MET A 120 39.25 3.90 4.54
N TYR A 121 39.04 2.86 5.36
CA TYR A 121 40.10 2.25 6.17
C TYR A 121 41.24 1.71 5.31
N PHE A 122 40.91 0.94 4.26
CA PHE A 122 41.91 0.44 3.31
C PHE A 122 42.58 1.56 2.52
N LYS A 123 41.82 2.57 2.08
CA LYS A 123 42.35 3.75 1.37
C LYS A 123 43.30 4.57 2.25
N SER A 124 42.97 4.74 3.53
CA SER A 124 43.77 5.48 4.52
C SER A 124 45.12 4.80 4.75
N ARG A 125 45.13 3.47 4.88
CA ARG A 125 46.38 2.69 5.01
C ARG A 125 47.29 2.85 3.78
N LYS A 126 46.73 2.81 2.57
CA LYS A 126 47.47 2.99 1.31
C LYS A 126 48.04 4.40 1.12
N ASN A 127 47.42 5.43 1.70
CA ASN A 127 47.91 6.81 1.58
C ASN A 127 49.05 7.13 2.55
N ARG A 128 49.16 6.43 3.69
CA ARG A 128 50.29 6.57 4.62
C ARG A 128 51.63 6.16 3.99
N GLU A 129 51.62 5.12 3.15
CA GLU A 129 52.82 4.64 2.44
C GLU A 129 53.28 5.59 1.32
N ARG A 130 52.36 6.36 0.73
CA ARG A 130 52.71 7.35 -0.31
C ARG A 130 53.28 8.65 0.26
N GLY A 131 52.85 9.06 1.46
CA GLY A 131 53.40 10.24 2.14
C GLY A 131 54.86 10.08 2.60
N GLN A 132 55.23 8.89 3.10
CA GLN A 132 56.60 8.62 3.54
C GLN A 132 57.61 8.52 2.40
N ARG A 133 57.19 8.04 1.21
CA ARG A 133 58.07 8.00 0.01
C ARG A 133 58.35 9.38 -0.58
N SER A 134 57.47 10.36 -0.39
CA SER A 134 57.69 11.74 -0.88
C SER A 134 58.69 12.51 -0.02
N GLU A 135 58.71 12.32 1.30
CA GLU A 135 59.67 12.99 2.19
C GLU A 135 61.10 12.47 1.98
N VAL A 136 61.29 11.15 1.88
CA VAL A 136 62.61 10.54 1.68
C VAL A 136 63.26 10.94 0.34
N ARG A 137 62.44 11.21 -0.69
CA ARG A 137 62.92 11.66 -2.01
C ARG A 137 63.24 13.16 -2.04
N GLY A 138 62.63 13.97 -1.17
CA GLY A 138 62.95 15.39 -0.99
C GLY A 138 64.31 15.58 -0.33
N GLN A 139 64.62 14.81 0.72
CA GLN A 139 65.89 14.91 1.45
C GLN A 139 67.10 14.55 0.59
N GLN A 140 67.01 13.48 -0.23
CA GLN A 140 68.10 13.04 -1.10
C GLN A 140 68.49 14.02 -2.22
N ASN A 141 67.60 14.95 -2.59
CA ASN A 141 67.92 15.98 -3.58
C ASN A 141 68.63 17.19 -2.97
N ILE A 142 68.54 17.39 -1.65
CA ILE A 142 69.17 18.52 -0.94
C ILE A 142 70.64 18.19 -0.66
N ASP A 143 70.96 16.95 -0.30
CA ASP A 143 72.34 16.49 -0.05
C ASP A 143 73.20 16.39 -1.32
N LYS A 144 72.60 16.38 -2.52
CA LYS A 144 73.35 16.36 -3.79
C LYS A 144 73.75 17.75 -4.31
N GLN A 145 73.34 18.81 -3.62
CA GLN A 145 73.55 20.20 -4.04
C GLN A 145 74.50 20.98 -3.10
N GLN A 146 75.14 20.30 -2.15
CA GLN A 146 76.30 20.78 -1.38
C GLN A 146 77.54 19.98 -1.73
#